data_AF-A0A2M9P6X4-F1
#
_entry.id   AF-A0A2M9P6X4-F1
#
_cell.length_a   1.000
_cell.length_b   1.000
_cell.length_c   1.000
_cell.angle_alpha   90.00
_cell.angle_beta   90.00
_cell.angle_gamma   90.00
#
_symmetry.space_group_name_H-M   'P 1'
#
loop_
_entity.id
_entity.type
_entity.pdbx_description
1 polymer ?
#
loop_
_entity_poly.entity_id
_entity_poly.type
_entity_poly.pdbx_seq_one_letter_code
_entity_poly.pdbx_strand_id
1 'polypeptide(L)'
;HRLRLPGGLVELALDQGEVVAGEASAPILEVEMELVEGGIDAIFDLARRLFPQGPVNFATANKSTLGYRLARGEEVQPALKPRKAGSLSYPAEATVETVARDVFRDCFGQIATNLLVVAGNESSEGPHQLRIGLRRLRTAFAVFGESLGKDGLAPLSAVA
;
A
#
# COMPACT_ATOMS: atom_id res chain seq x y z
N HIS A 1 8.02 18.60 8.96
CA HIS A 1 9.49 18.74 8.96
C HIS A 1 10.06 18.34 7.60
N ARG A 2 10.98 19.11 7.02
CA ARG A 2 11.64 18.72 5.75
C ARG A 2 12.98 18.04 6.01
N LEU A 3 13.19 16.89 5.40
CA LEU A 3 14.34 16.01 5.61
C LEU A 3 15.05 15.78 4.27
N ARG A 4 16.33 16.14 4.21
CA ARG A 4 17.19 15.89 3.05
C ARG A 4 17.77 14.48 3.13
N LEU A 5 17.55 13.69 2.08
CA LEU A 5 18.05 12.32 1.89
C LEU A 5 18.88 12.25 0.60
N PRO A 6 19.71 11.21 0.41
CA PRO A 6 20.51 11.06 -0.80
C PRO A 6 19.70 11.13 -2.09
N GLY A 7 18.49 10.55 -2.10
CA GLY A 7 17.60 10.54 -3.27
C GLY A 7 16.66 11.75 -3.41
N GLY A 8 16.59 12.67 -2.44
CA GLY A 8 15.61 13.77 -2.51
C GLY A 8 15.35 14.54 -1.22
N LEU A 9 14.39 15.46 -1.28
CA LEU A 9 13.83 16.19 -0.15
C LEU A 9 12.44 15.63 0.15
N VAL A 10 12.23 15.16 1.38
CA VAL A 10 10.94 14.61 1.83
C VAL A 10 10.39 15.47 2.96
N GLU A 11 9.14 15.88 2.85
CA GLU A 11 8.40 16.50 3.95
C GLU A 11 7.69 15.41 4.76
N LEU A 12 7.95 15.39 6.07
CA LEU A 12 7.37 14.50 7.05
C LEU A 12 6.39 15.27 7.94
N ALA A 13 5.13 14.86 7.97
CA ALA A 13 4.11 15.41 8.87
C ALA A 13 3.57 14.30 9.79
N LEU A 14 3.38 14.63 11.07
CA LEU A 14 2.64 13.79 12.01
C LEU A 14 1.36 14.55 12.35
N ASP A 15 0.23 13.99 11.92
CA ASP A 15 -1.07 14.56 12.15
C ASP A 15 -1.77 13.78 13.25
N GLN A 16 -2.11 14.49 14.33
CA GLN A 16 -2.89 13.99 15.44
C GLN A 16 -4.07 14.92 15.67
N GLY A 17 -5.29 14.40 15.53
CA GLY A 17 -6.49 15.22 15.67
C GLY A 17 -7.75 14.43 15.36
N GLU A 18 -8.75 15.11 14.80
CA GLU A 18 -10.03 14.52 14.43
C GLU A 18 -10.50 15.02 13.06
N VAL A 19 -11.12 14.14 12.29
CA VAL A 19 -11.91 14.50 11.10
C VAL A 19 -13.34 14.78 11.56
N VAL A 20 -13.91 15.92 11.17
CA VAL A 20 -15.25 16.37 11.61
C VAL A 20 -16.17 16.56 10.40
N ALA A 21 -17.39 16.07 10.49
CA ALA A 21 -18.47 16.33 9.52
C ALA A 21 -19.80 16.55 10.25
N GLY A 22 -20.21 17.82 10.38
CA GLY A 22 -21.38 18.19 11.19
C GLY A 22 -21.17 17.83 12.67
N GLU A 23 -22.06 17.03 13.23
CA GLU A 23 -21.96 16.55 14.61
C GLU A 23 -21.13 15.25 14.75
N ALA A 24 -20.69 14.65 13.65
CA ALA A 24 -19.89 13.43 13.66
C ALA A 24 -18.39 13.77 13.64
N SER A 25 -17.59 13.07 14.45
CA SER A 25 -16.12 13.12 14.39
C SER A 25 -15.47 11.74 14.49
N ALA A 26 -14.24 11.62 14.02
CA ALA A 26 -13.41 10.44 14.21
C ALA A 26 -11.93 10.81 14.39
N PRO A 27 -11.20 10.14 15.29
CA PRO A 27 -9.80 10.44 15.55
C PRO A 27 -8.91 10.06 14.37
N ILE A 28 -7.83 10.80 14.19
CA ILE A 28 -6.76 10.53 13.23
C ILE A 28 -5.41 10.62 13.93
N LEU A 29 -4.54 9.64 13.63
CA LEU A 29 -3.15 9.61 14.03
C LEU A 29 -2.36 9.00 12.87
N GLU A 30 -1.71 9.84 12.08
CA GLU A 30 -1.04 9.40 10.86
C GLU A 30 0.27 10.14 10.62
N VAL A 31 1.17 9.47 9.90
CA VAL A 31 2.41 10.06 9.40
C VAL A 31 2.32 10.17 7.89
N GLU A 32 2.44 11.38 7.36
CA GLU A 32 2.48 11.65 5.93
C GLU A 32 3.93 11.92 5.49
N MET A 33 4.29 11.37 4.33
CA MET A 33 5.59 11.59 3.68
C MET A 33 5.34 12.09 2.26
N GLU A 34 5.69 13.34 2.00
CA GLU A 34 5.53 13.98 0.69
C GLU A 34 6.88 14.24 0.03
N LEU A 35 7.00 13.90 -1.26
CA LEU A 35 8.20 14.15 -2.04
C LEU A 35 8.21 15.59 -2.52
N VAL A 36 9.11 16.41 -1.98
CA VAL A 36 9.27 17.81 -2.38
C VAL A 36 10.22 17.92 -3.58
N GLU A 37 11.26 17.09 -3.64
CA GLU A 37 12.29 17.11 -4.68
C GLU A 37 12.94 15.72 -4.81
N GLY A 38 13.35 15.33 -6.01
CA GLY A 38 14.13 14.10 -6.24
C GLY A 38 13.27 12.91 -6.63
N GLY A 39 13.67 11.71 -6.19
CA GLY A 39 13.03 10.44 -6.53
C GLY A 39 12.21 9.83 -5.41
N ILE A 40 11.24 8.98 -5.77
CA ILE A 40 10.35 8.28 -4.84
C ILE A 40 11.10 7.33 -3.88
N ASP A 41 12.29 6.87 -4.28
CA ASP A 41 13.23 6.09 -3.47
C ASP A 41 13.57 6.81 -2.16
N ALA A 42 13.63 8.14 -2.15
CA ALA A 42 13.84 8.93 -0.93
C ALA A 42 12.74 8.71 0.11
N ILE A 43 11.46 8.58 -0.31
CA ILE A 43 10.36 8.28 0.62
C ILE A 43 10.54 6.90 1.22
N PHE A 44 10.85 5.90 0.41
CA PHE A 44 11.04 4.53 0.91
C PHE A 44 12.27 4.40 1.81
N ASP A 45 13.35 5.13 1.51
CA ASP A 45 14.52 5.23 2.35
C ASP A 45 14.20 5.87 3.71
N LEU A 46 13.39 6.93 3.73
CA LEU A 46 12.92 7.55 4.97
C LEU A 46 12.09 6.55 5.79
N ALA A 47 11.12 5.90 5.13
CA ALA A 47 10.22 4.94 5.77
C ALA A 47 11.02 3.80 6.44
N ARG A 48 12.05 3.26 5.76
CA ARG A 48 12.93 2.22 6.31
C ARG A 48 13.73 2.69 7.52
N ARG A 49 14.14 3.96 7.56
CA ARG A 49 14.89 4.54 8.70
C ARG A 49 14.00 4.81 9.91
N LEU A 50 12.78 5.33 9.67
CA LEU A 50 11.84 5.66 10.74
C LEU A 50 11.17 4.42 11.33
N PHE A 51 10.94 3.39 10.52
CA PHE A 51 10.15 2.23 10.90
C PHE A 51 10.92 0.91 10.66
N PRO A 52 12.08 0.71 11.32
CA PRO A 52 12.98 -0.43 11.03
C PRO A 52 12.39 -1.79 11.41
N GLN A 53 11.44 -1.84 12.35
CA GLN A 53 10.85 -3.08 12.87
C GLN A 53 9.37 -3.28 12.48
N GLY A 54 8.72 -2.25 11.93
CA GLY A 54 7.26 -2.24 11.72
C GLY A 54 6.42 -2.37 13.02
N PRO A 55 5.07 -2.30 12.91
CA PRO A 55 4.29 -2.05 11.71
C PRO A 55 3.95 -0.56 11.55
N VAL A 56 4.23 -0.03 10.35
CA VAL A 56 3.50 1.13 9.82
C VAL A 56 2.63 0.62 8.70
N ASN A 57 1.35 0.89 8.84
CA ASN A 57 0.33 0.47 7.91
C ASN A 57 0.08 1.61 6.93
N PHE A 58 0.05 1.31 5.63
CA PHE A 58 -0.39 2.29 4.65
C PHE A 58 -1.86 2.62 4.91
N ALA A 59 -2.16 3.91 5.06
CA ALA A 59 -3.53 4.38 5.14
C ALA A 59 -4.29 3.96 3.87
N THR A 60 -5.48 3.38 4.05
CA THR A 60 -6.35 2.94 2.93
C THR A 60 -7.37 3.99 2.51
N ALA A 61 -7.42 5.11 3.23
CA ALA A 61 -8.26 6.26 2.98
C ALA A 61 -7.51 7.53 3.39
N ASN A 62 -7.64 8.60 2.61
CA ASN A 62 -7.14 9.92 2.99
C ASN A 62 -8.15 10.67 3.87
N LYS A 63 -7.71 11.78 4.49
CA LYS A 63 -8.55 12.64 5.35
C LYS A 63 -9.90 13.01 4.72
N SER A 64 -9.91 13.37 3.43
CA SER A 64 -11.13 13.74 2.71
C SER A 64 -12.09 12.57 2.57
N THR A 65 -11.58 11.37 2.29
CA THR A 65 -12.38 10.13 2.22
C THR A 65 -13.01 9.82 3.57
N LEU A 66 -12.26 10.01 4.67
CA LEU A 66 -12.81 9.87 6.02
C LEU A 66 -13.93 10.89 6.27
N GLY A 67 -13.73 12.16 5.89
CA GLY A 67 -14.74 13.21 6.02
C GLY A 67 -16.01 12.93 5.24
N TYR A 68 -15.89 12.41 4.01
CA TYR A 68 -17.05 12.01 3.21
C TYR A 68 -17.80 10.81 3.79
N ARG A 69 -17.10 9.83 4.36
CA ARG A 69 -17.74 8.70 5.07
C ARG A 69 -18.52 9.20 6.27
N LEU A 70 -17.88 10.02 7.11
CA LEU A 70 -18.52 10.66 8.26
C LEU A 70 -19.77 11.44 7.85
N ALA A 71 -19.68 12.27 6.81
CA ALA A 71 -20.81 13.07 6.33
C ALA A 71 -21.99 12.23 5.82
N ARG A 72 -21.74 11.00 5.37
CA ARG A 72 -22.78 10.05 4.92
C ARG A 72 -23.27 9.12 6.02
N GLY A 73 -22.73 9.21 7.24
CA GLY A 73 -23.00 8.24 8.31
C GLY A 73 -22.45 6.85 8.01
N GLU A 74 -21.45 6.75 7.12
CA GLU A 74 -20.76 5.50 6.83
C GLU A 74 -19.70 5.20 7.89
N GLU A 75 -19.37 3.92 8.05
CA GLU A 75 -18.31 3.48 8.95
C GLU A 75 -16.96 4.07 8.50
N VAL A 76 -16.33 4.86 9.36
CA VAL A 76 -15.08 5.59 9.06
C VAL A 76 -13.94 4.62 8.76
N GLN A 77 -13.86 3.56 9.58
CA GLN A 77 -12.92 2.45 9.42
C GLN A 77 -13.72 1.15 9.35
N PRO A 78 -14.16 0.72 8.15
CA PRO A 78 -14.90 -0.52 8.01
C PRO A 78 -14.06 -1.70 8.49
N ALA A 79 -14.73 -2.69 9.08
CA ALA A 79 -14.08 -3.91 9.53
C ALA A 79 -13.18 -4.51 8.42
N LEU A 80 -11.92 -4.79 8.77
CA LEU A 80 -10.95 -5.36 7.85
C LEU A 80 -11.41 -6.75 7.39
N LYS A 81 -11.66 -6.90 6.09
CA LYS A 81 -12.03 -8.16 5.47
C LYS A 81 -10.88 -8.71 4.64
N PRO A 82 -10.65 -10.04 4.64
CA PRO A 82 -9.68 -10.67 3.77
C PRO A 82 -9.92 -10.27 2.31
N ARG A 83 -8.87 -9.81 1.62
CA ARG A 83 -8.93 -9.51 0.20
C ARG A 83 -8.49 -10.72 -0.60
N LYS A 84 -9.30 -11.16 -1.57
CA LYS A 84 -8.91 -12.17 -2.55
C LYS A 84 -8.22 -11.52 -3.76
N ALA A 85 -7.59 -12.34 -4.58
CA ALA A 85 -7.09 -11.91 -5.88
C ALA A 85 -8.23 -11.29 -6.72
N GLY A 86 -7.94 -10.19 -7.41
CA GLY A 86 -8.87 -9.58 -8.34
C GLY A 86 -9.04 -10.42 -9.60
N SER A 87 -10.16 -10.22 -10.29
CA SER A 87 -10.36 -10.71 -11.66
C SER A 87 -9.83 -9.66 -12.63
N LEU A 88 -8.76 -9.98 -13.34
CA LEU A 88 -8.14 -9.09 -14.32
C LEU A 88 -8.46 -9.62 -15.72
N SER A 89 -8.99 -8.74 -16.57
CA SER A 89 -9.37 -9.05 -17.95
C SER A 89 -8.82 -7.97 -18.86
N TYR A 90 -8.27 -8.38 -20.00
CA TYR A 90 -7.58 -7.49 -20.92
C TYR A 90 -8.05 -7.77 -22.35
N PRO A 91 -8.19 -6.73 -23.18
CA PRO A 91 -8.42 -6.91 -24.60
C PRO A 91 -7.09 -7.34 -25.27
N ALA A 92 -7.13 -7.86 -26.51
CA ALA A 92 -5.99 -8.55 -27.14
C ALA A 92 -4.78 -7.64 -27.46
N GLU A 93 -4.97 -6.33 -27.36
CA GLU A 93 -4.09 -5.25 -27.73
C GLU A 93 -3.40 -4.65 -26.49
N ALA A 94 -3.76 -5.14 -25.29
CA ALA A 94 -3.13 -4.72 -24.05
C ALA A 94 -1.63 -5.03 -24.07
N THR A 95 -0.83 -4.02 -23.73
CA THR A 95 0.62 -4.17 -23.68
C THR A 95 1.04 -4.98 -22.46
N VAL A 96 2.20 -5.65 -22.56
CA VAL A 96 2.76 -6.43 -21.44
C VAL A 96 2.96 -5.57 -20.20
N GLU A 97 3.38 -4.31 -20.36
CA GLU A 97 3.60 -3.35 -19.28
C GLU A 97 2.29 -3.00 -18.56
N THR A 98 1.19 -2.88 -19.30
CA THR A 98 -0.13 -2.61 -18.73
C THR A 98 -0.61 -3.79 -17.91
N VAL A 99 -0.52 -4.99 -18.47
CA VAL A 99 -0.88 -6.24 -17.77
C VAL A 99 -0.01 -6.42 -16.52
N ALA A 100 1.30 -6.25 -16.65
CA ALA A 100 2.22 -6.42 -15.53
C ALA A 100 1.94 -5.42 -14.40
N ARG A 101 1.77 -4.13 -14.73
CA ARG A 101 1.43 -3.08 -13.76
C ARG A 101 0.18 -3.44 -12.95
N ASP A 102 -0.86 -3.91 -13.63
CA ASP A 102 -2.13 -4.22 -12.99
C ASP A 102 -2.08 -5.51 -12.17
N VAL A 103 -1.35 -6.54 -12.65
CA VAL A 103 -1.08 -7.75 -11.87
C VAL A 103 -0.27 -7.42 -10.61
N PHE A 104 0.79 -6.62 -10.73
CA PHE A 104 1.57 -6.19 -9.56
C PHE A 104 0.70 -5.40 -8.59
N ARG A 105 -0.09 -4.43 -9.06
CA ARG A 105 -1.00 -3.66 -8.21
C ARG A 105 -2.02 -4.55 -7.50
N ASP A 106 -2.58 -5.54 -8.18
CA ASP A 106 -3.51 -6.47 -7.56
C ASP A 106 -2.83 -7.35 -6.49
N CYS A 107 -1.62 -7.85 -6.77
CA CYS A 107 -0.82 -8.61 -5.80
C CYS A 107 -0.49 -7.77 -4.57
N PHE A 108 0.03 -6.55 -4.76
CA PHE A 108 0.37 -5.64 -3.67
C PHE A 108 -0.85 -5.29 -2.83
N GLY A 109 -1.98 -5.00 -3.46
CA GLY A 109 -3.19 -4.69 -2.74
C GLY A 109 -3.76 -5.90 -1.99
N GLN A 110 -3.62 -7.13 -2.51
CA GLN A 110 -3.94 -8.35 -1.77
C GLN A 110 -3.02 -8.50 -0.54
N ILE A 111 -1.71 -8.30 -0.70
CA ILE A 111 -0.74 -8.41 0.39
C ILE A 111 -1.01 -7.35 1.47
N ALA A 112 -1.12 -6.09 1.08
CA ALA A 112 -1.28 -4.96 2.00
C ALA A 112 -2.56 -5.11 2.83
N THR A 113 -3.71 -5.40 2.21
CA THR A 113 -4.96 -5.57 2.95
C THR A 113 -4.90 -6.76 3.91
N ASN A 114 -4.39 -7.92 3.46
CA ASN A 114 -4.37 -9.10 4.32
C ASN A 114 -3.33 -9.02 5.43
N LEU A 115 -2.25 -8.24 5.27
CA LEU A 115 -1.35 -7.92 6.38
C LEU A 115 -2.09 -7.20 7.52
N LEU A 116 -2.93 -6.23 7.18
CA LEU A 116 -3.78 -5.53 8.16
C LEU A 116 -4.80 -6.48 8.81
N VAL A 117 -5.43 -7.35 8.02
CA VAL A 117 -6.39 -8.35 8.54
C VAL A 117 -5.72 -9.26 9.57
N VAL A 118 -4.52 -9.77 9.24
CA VAL A 118 -3.74 -10.63 10.15
C VAL A 118 -3.36 -9.90 11.44
N ALA A 119 -3.03 -8.60 11.35
CA ALA A 119 -2.68 -7.80 12.52
C ALA A 119 -3.90 -7.38 13.36
N GLY A 120 -5.07 -7.22 12.73
CA GLY A 120 -6.24 -6.59 13.33
C GLY A 120 -7.34 -7.55 13.78
N ASN A 121 -7.37 -8.81 13.34
CA ASN A 121 -8.38 -9.78 13.77
C ASN A 121 -7.94 -11.25 13.61
N GLU A 122 -8.74 -12.16 14.16
CA GLU A 122 -8.49 -13.61 14.18
C GLU A 122 -9.03 -14.36 12.95
N SER A 123 -9.24 -13.67 11.81
CA SER A 123 -9.72 -14.32 10.60
C SER A 123 -8.71 -15.34 10.08
N SER A 124 -9.08 -16.63 10.06
CA SER A 124 -8.25 -17.70 9.50
C SER A 124 -7.97 -17.54 8.00
N GLU A 125 -8.82 -16.81 7.29
CA GLU A 125 -8.67 -16.52 5.86
C GLU A 125 -7.61 -15.46 5.58
N GLY A 126 -7.34 -14.55 6.54
CA GLY A 126 -6.31 -13.50 6.40
C GLY A 126 -4.91 -14.05 6.10
N PRO A 127 -4.35 -14.93 6.95
CA PRO A 127 -3.06 -15.58 6.70
C PRO A 127 -3.06 -16.40 5.41
N HIS A 128 -4.18 -17.02 5.05
CA HIS A 128 -4.31 -17.77 3.82
C HIS A 128 -4.18 -16.87 2.58
N GLN A 129 -4.93 -15.78 2.54
CA GLN A 129 -4.90 -14.82 1.44
C GLN A 129 -3.60 -14.03 1.35
N LEU A 130 -2.96 -13.72 2.49
CA LEU A 130 -1.62 -13.13 2.51
C LEU A 130 -0.60 -14.04 1.81
N ARG A 131 -0.58 -15.33 2.15
CA ARG A 131 0.31 -16.32 1.49
C ARG A 131 0.02 -16.45 -0.01
N ILE A 132 -1.25 -16.41 -0.41
CA ILE A 132 -1.63 -16.41 -1.83
C ILE A 132 -1.06 -15.17 -2.53
N GLY A 133 -1.24 -13.97 -1.97
CA GLY A 133 -0.74 -12.72 -2.54
C GLY A 133 0.78 -12.73 -2.73
N LEU A 134 1.53 -13.18 -1.71
CA LEU A 134 3.00 -13.30 -1.79
C LEU A 134 3.44 -14.29 -2.88
N ARG A 135 2.76 -15.45 -2.98
CA ARG A 135 3.05 -16.43 -4.04
C ARG A 135 2.76 -15.87 -5.42
N ARG A 136 1.62 -15.20 -5.61
CA ARG A 136 1.26 -14.54 -6.87
C ARG A 136 2.27 -13.48 -7.26
N LEU A 137 2.75 -12.68 -6.31
CA LEU A 137 3.78 -11.67 -6.54
C LEU A 137 5.09 -12.32 -7.04
N ARG A 138 5.55 -13.41 -6.40
CA ARG A 138 6.73 -14.17 -6.85
C ARG A 138 6.56 -14.71 -8.28
N THR A 139 5.39 -15.26 -8.59
CA THR A 139 5.08 -15.73 -9.96
C THR A 139 5.04 -14.56 -10.95
N ALA A 140 4.46 -13.41 -10.59
CA ALA A 140 4.42 -12.24 -11.45
C ALA A 140 5.84 -11.74 -11.79
N PHE A 141 6.76 -11.74 -10.84
CA PHE A 141 8.17 -11.42 -11.13
C PHE A 141 8.80 -12.40 -12.11
N ALA A 142 8.54 -13.70 -11.97
CA ALA A 142 9.07 -14.69 -12.90
C ALA A 142 8.48 -14.54 -14.32
N VAL A 143 7.18 -14.27 -14.44
CA VAL A 143 6.48 -14.16 -15.73
C VAL A 143 6.84 -12.87 -16.47
N PHE A 144 6.86 -11.74 -15.78
CA PHE A 144 7.10 -10.43 -16.41
C PHE A 144 8.57 -10.01 -16.40
N GLY A 145 9.44 -10.74 -15.70
CA GLY A 145 10.79 -10.26 -15.40
C GLY A 145 11.72 -10.15 -16.61
N GLU A 146 11.54 -11.00 -17.62
CA GLU A 146 12.29 -10.86 -18.87
C GLU A 146 11.80 -9.67 -19.70
N SER A 147 10.50 -9.39 -19.67
CA SER A 147 9.88 -8.30 -20.45
C SER A 147 10.09 -6.92 -19.82
N LEU A 148 10.24 -6.84 -18.49
CA LEU A 148 10.41 -5.58 -17.76
C LEU A 148 11.88 -5.22 -17.48
N GLY A 149 12.82 -6.11 -17.83
CA GLY A 149 14.24 -5.98 -17.51
C GLY A 149 14.58 -6.53 -16.12
N LYS A 150 15.58 -7.41 -16.07
CA LYS A 150 16.01 -8.12 -14.84
C LYS A 150 16.52 -7.17 -13.75
N ASP A 151 17.15 -6.06 -14.13
CA ASP A 151 17.77 -5.11 -13.20
C ASP A 151 16.74 -4.37 -12.34
N GLY A 152 15.57 -4.04 -12.89
CA GLY A 152 14.49 -3.36 -12.16
C GLY A 152 13.81 -4.24 -11.11
N LEU A 153 13.96 -5.56 -11.20
CA LEU A 153 13.31 -6.54 -10.32
C LEU A 153 14.28 -7.24 -9.37
N ALA A 154 15.58 -7.05 -9.55
CA ALA A 154 16.61 -7.63 -8.69
C ALA A 154 16.37 -7.40 -7.18
N PRO A 155 15.97 -6.18 -6.71
CA PRO A 155 15.68 -5.94 -5.29
C PRO A 155 14.53 -6.77 -4.73
N LEU A 156 13.62 -7.24 -5.59
CA LEU A 156 12.41 -7.98 -5.23
C LEU A 156 12.61 -9.51 -5.32
N SER A 157 13.64 -9.95 -6.03
CA SER A 157 14.01 -11.35 -6.21
C SER A 157 14.95 -11.91 -5.12
N ALA A 158 15.66 -11.03 -4.41
CA ALA A 158 16.67 -11.41 -3.41
C ALA A 158 16.09 -11.90 -2.06
N VAL A 159 14.77 -11.86 -1.90
CA VAL A 159 14.06 -12.29 -0.68
C VAL A 159 13.24 -13.57 -0.93
N ALA A 160 13.60 -14.32 -1.97
CA ALA A 160 12.89 -15.51 -2.42
C ALA A 160 13.46 -16.80 -1.82
#